data_AF-A0A7W5TKV3-F1
#
_entry.id   AF-A0A7W5TKV3-F1
#
_cell.length_a   1.000
_cell.length_b   1.000
_cell.length_c   1.000
_cell.angle_alpha   90.00
_cell.angle_beta   90.00
_cell.angle_gamma   90.00
#
_symmetry.space_group_name_H-M   'P 1'
#
loop_
_entity.id
_entity.type
_entity.pdbx_description
1 polymer ?
#
loop_
_entity_poly.entity_id
_entity_poly.type
_entity_poly.pdbx_seq_one_letter_code
_entity_poly.pdbx_strand_id
1 'polypeptide(L)' 'MVARRDMTSDEWKWLVRLCQHEADSVPKVIEERLIELGLSGPNGLSNEARDLVQRELLSERRNRLQGLH' A
#
# COMPACT_ATOMS: atom_id res chain seq x y z
N MET A 1 8.07 -8.90 7.24
CA MET A 1 7.52 -8.67 5.90
C MET A 1 6.07 -8.27 6.08
N VAL A 2 5.76 -6.98 5.87
CA VAL A 2 4.41 -6.44 6.06
C VAL A 2 3.50 -6.96 4.97
N ALA A 3 2.27 -7.33 5.31
CA ALA A 3 1.25 -7.79 4.39
C ALA A 3 0.02 -6.88 4.43
N ARG A 4 -0.85 -7.01 3.41
CA ARG A 4 -2.11 -6.25 3.33
C ARG A 4 -2.94 -6.33 4.61
N ARG A 5 -2.97 -7.49 5.26
CA ARG A 5 -3.74 -7.77 6.49
C ARG A 5 -3.26 -7.01 7.72
N ASP A 6 -2.02 -6.50 7.70
CA ASP A 6 -1.43 -5.74 8.81
C ASP A 6 -1.88 -4.27 8.79
N MET A 7 -2.67 -3.87 7.78
CA MET A 7 -3.20 -2.53 7.59
C MET A 7 -4.72 -2.53 7.55
N THR A 8 -5.31 -1.44 8.02
CA THR A 8 -6.73 -1.16 7.82
C THR A 8 -7.03 -0.87 6.35
N SER A 9 -8.32 -0.85 5.99
CA SER A 9 -8.75 -0.51 4.63
C SER A 9 -8.41 0.93 4.23
N ASP A 10 -8.38 1.86 5.19
CA ASP A 10 -8.06 3.26 4.93
C ASP A 10 -6.55 3.44 4.70
N GLU A 11 -5.73 2.86 5.57
CA GLU A 11 -4.26 2.84 5.45
C GLU A 11 -3.81 2.26 4.11
N TRP A 12 -4.41 1.13 3.71
CA TRP A 12 -4.12 0.51 2.42
C TRP A 12 -4.48 1.41 1.25
N LYS A 13 -5.67 2.03 1.28
CA LYS A 13 -6.14 2.90 0.20
C LYS A 13 -5.20 4.09 0.01
N TRP A 14 -4.71 4.67 1.11
CA TRP A 14 -3.73 5.75 1.06
C TRP A 14 -2.37 5.28 0.54
N LEU A 15 -1.89 4.12 0.98
CA LEU A 15 -0.65 3.53 0.48
C LEU A 15 -0.70 3.32 -1.05
N VAL A 16 -1.80 2.76 -1.55
CA VAL A 16 -2.01 2.54 -2.99
C VAL A 16 -1.98 3.87 -3.75
N ARG A 17 -2.68 4.90 -3.26
CA ARG A 17 -2.70 6.24 -3.87
C ARG A 17 -1.32 6.88 -3.92
N LEU A 18 -0.55 6.77 -2.83
CA LEU A 18 0.83 7.26 -2.81
C LEU A 18 1.71 6.51 -3.82
N CYS A 19 1.59 5.18 -3.89
CA CYS A 19 2.33 4.37 -4.87
C CYS A 19 1.95 4.69 -6.32
N GLN A 20 0.70 5.07 -6.58
CA GLN A 20 0.20 5.44 -7.91
C GLN A 20 0.43 6.91 -8.26
N HIS A 21 1.09 7.68 -7.38
CA HIS A 21 1.26 9.14 -7.53
C HIS A 21 -0.08 9.90 -7.67
N GLU A 22 -1.18 9.35 -7.12
CA GLU A 22 -2.49 10.01 -7.08
C GLU A 22 -2.63 10.96 -5.89
N ALA A 23 -1.73 10.87 -4.92
CA ALA A 23 -1.70 11.74 -3.75
C ALA A 23 -0.25 12.11 -3.42
N ASP A 24 -0.01 13.41 -3.23
CA ASP A 24 1.30 13.93 -2.79
C ASP A 24 1.43 13.94 -1.26
N SER A 25 0.32 13.80 -0.54
CA SER A 25 0.28 13.82 0.93
C SER A 25 -0.84 12.93 1.47
N VAL A 26 -0.68 12.50 2.72
CA VAL A 26 -1.65 11.66 3.44
C VAL A 26 -1.91 12.23 4.84
N PRO A 27 -3.01 11.82 5.51
CA PRO A 27 -3.24 12.20 6.89
C PRO A 27 -2.08 11.75 7.79
N LYS A 28 -1.67 12.60 8.73
CA LYS A 28 -0.51 12.37 9.61
C LYS A 28 -0.57 11.02 10.34
N VAL A 29 -1.76 10.61 10.80
CA VAL A 29 -1.97 9.30 11.45
C VAL A 29 -1.60 8.13 10.53
N ILE A 30 -1.92 8.25 9.23
CA ILE A 30 -1.59 7.23 8.22
C ILE A 30 -0.10 7.27 7.90
N GLU A 31 0.48 8.47 7.78
CA GLU A 31 1.93 8.63 7.57
C GLU A 31 2.73 7.97 8.71
N GLU A 32 2.39 8.29 9.96
CA GLU A 32 3.00 7.68 11.15
C GLU A 32 2.89 6.16 11.10
N ARG A 33 1.71 5.64 10.74
CA ARG A 33 1.50 4.20 10.64
C ARG A 33 2.34 3.53 9.55
N LEU A 34 2.47 4.18 8.39
CA LEU A 34 3.32 3.68 7.30
C LEU A 34 4.80 3.70 7.69
N ILE A 35 5.24 4.69 8.48
CA ILE A 35 6.59 4.75 9.03
C ILE A 35 6.81 3.62 10.06
N GLU A 36 5.86 3.39 10.97
CA GLU A 36 5.92 2.29 11.94
C GLU A 36 6.02 0.92 11.26
N LEU A 37 5.34 0.76 10.12
CA LEU A 37 5.40 -0.45 9.31
C LEU A 37 6.66 -0.53 8.42
N GLY A 38 7.52 0.48 8.42
CA GLY A 38 8.71 0.56 7.56
C GLY A 38 8.39 0.77 6.07
N LEU A 39 7.14 1.11 5.75
CA LEU A 39 6.66 1.31 4.39
C LEU A 39 6.97 2.72 3.86
N SER A 40 7.12 3.70 4.75
CA SER A 40 7.47 5.08 4.43
C SER A 40 8.64 5.56 5.28
N GLY A 41 9.40 6.53 4.79
CA GLY A 41 10.54 7.12 5.49
C GLY A 41 10.89 8.52 5.00
N PRO A 42 12.03 9.08 5.42
CA PRO A 42 12.41 10.47 5.12
C PRO A 42 12.60 10.75 3.62
N ASN A 43 12.81 9.72 2.80
CA ASN A 43 12.94 9.81 1.35
C ASN A 43 11.64 9.43 0.60
N GLY A 44 10.51 9.34 1.31
CA GLY A 44 9.22 8.90 0.79
C GLY A 44 9.00 7.39 0.94
N LEU A 45 8.19 6.81 0.06
CA LEU A 45 7.84 5.39 0.08
C LEU A 45 9.06 4.48 -0.14
N SER A 46 9.16 3.45 0.68
CA SER A 46 10.14 2.37 0.54
C SER A 46 9.87 1.51 -0.70
N ASN A 47 10.88 0.77 -1.15
CA ASN A 47 10.70 -0.24 -2.20
C ASN A 47 9.75 -1.35 -1.73
N GLU A 48 9.81 -1.74 -0.46
CA GLU A 48 8.91 -2.75 0.12
C GLU A 48 7.43 -2.35 0.01
N ALA A 49 7.11 -1.06 0.20
CA ALA A 49 5.76 -0.55 -0.02
C ALA A 49 5.29 -0.70 -1.47
N ARG A 50 6.16 -0.36 -2.42
CA ARG A 50 5.85 -0.48 -3.86
C ARG A 50 5.68 -1.93 -4.27
N ASP A 51 6.57 -2.81 -3.83
CA ASP A 51 6.50 -4.24 -4.09
C ASP A 51 5.22 -4.86 -3.48
N LEU A 52 4.85 -4.47 -2.26
CA LEU A 52 3.62 -4.92 -1.62
C LEU A 52 2.39 -4.50 -2.41
N VAL A 53 2.27 -3.21 -2.75
CA VAL A 53 1.15 -2.70 -3.54
C VAL A 53 1.06 -3.39 -4.90
N GLN A 54 2.19 -3.50 -5.60
CA GLN A 54 2.23 -4.16 -6.90
C GLN A 54 1.80 -5.62 -6.80
N ARG A 55 2.29 -6.37 -5.81
CA ARG A 55 1.95 -7.78 -5.61
C ARG A 55 0.46 -7.99 -5.33
N GLU A 56 -0.12 -7.18 -4.45
CA GLU A 56 -1.53 -7.30 -4.09
C GLU A 56 -2.44 -6.91 -5.26
N LEU A 57 -2.16 -5.80 -5.96
CA LEU A 57 -2.93 -5.40 -7.14
C LEU A 57 -2.85 -6.43 -8.27
N LEU A 58 -1.67 -7.05 -8.47
CA LEU A 58 -1.52 -8.15 -9.41
C LEU A 58 -2.32 -9.38 -8.97
N SER A 59 -2.37 -9.67 -7.67
CA SER A 59 -3.17 -10.77 -7.13
C SER A 59 -4.67 -10.50 -7.32
N GLU A 60 -5.15 -9.30 -7.01
CA GLU A 60 -6.54 -8.89 -7.26
C GLU A 60 -6.91 -8.96 -8.74
N ARG A 61 -6.04 -8.44 -9.61
CA ARG A 61 -6.27 -8.51 -11.07
C ARG A 61 -6.31 -9.94 -11.56
N ARG A 62 -5.42 -10.81 -11.07
CA ARG A 62 -5.42 -12.23 -11.40
C ARG A 62 -6.70 -12.91 -10.94
N ASN A 63 -7.14 -12.67 -9.71
CA ASN A 63 -8.38 -13.22 -9.17
C ASN A 63 -9.60 -12.81 -10.00
N ARG A 64 -9.63 -11.55 -10.48
CA ARG A 64 -10.68 -11.07 -11.40
C ARG A 64 -10.63 -11.76 -12.76
N LEU A 65 -9.44 -11.95 -13.34
CA LEU A 65 -9.27 -12.63 -14.62
C LEU A 65 -9.58 -14.13 -14.54
N GLN A 66 -9.31 -14.76 -13.41
CA GLN A 66 -9.59 -16.18 -13.19
C GLN A 66 -11.05 -16.45 -12.81
N GLY A 67 -11.91 -15.42 -12.71
CA GLY A 67 -13.35 -15.60 -12.50
C GLY A 67 -13.67 -16.41 -11.25
N LEU A 68 -12.90 -16.25 -10.18
CA LEU A 68 -13.25 -16.82 -8.87
C LEU A 68 -14.47 -16.07 -8.33
N HIS A 69 -15.63 -16.55 -8.77
CA HIS A 69 -16.97 -16.37 -8.21
C HIS A 69 -17.24 -17.50 -7.20
#